data_AF-A0A067E2J9-F1
#
_entry.id   AF-A0A067E2J9-F1
#
_cell.length_a   1.000
_cell.length_b   1.000
_cell.length_c   1.000
_cell.angle_alpha   90.00
_cell.angle_beta   90.00
_cell.angle_gamma   90.00
#
_symmetry.space_group_name_H-M   'P 1'
#
loop_
_entity.id
_entity.type
_entity.pdbx_description
1 polymer ?
#
loop_
_entity_poly.entity_id
_entity_poly.type
_entity_poly.pdbx_seq_one_letter_code
_entity_poly.pdbx_strand_id
1 'polypeptide(L)'
;MLSFPVTPSLLNHSHLLHHRPYFSFTVRSSSSSSAVQEVEESSKSTADAGELSSELYVSPPFPQIRAAKRVVLVRHGQSTWNAEGRIQGSSDFSVLTKKGEAQAETSRQMLFDESFDVCFSSPLIRSKRTAEIIWGNRKEEILTDYDLREIDLYSFQGLLKHEGKTKFGPAYRQWQVNPANFSIDGHYPVRELWARARNCWTKILAHESKSVLVVAHNAVNQALVATAIGLGTGFFRILLQSNCGVSVLDFTPSVDGGSPHICLNRLNQTPNSPVAAGSSGGRKASKRIILVCYGTTQGDSEASVAYSAEQPMNMLGIIQAQKTAELLLDLNVSSIVSSPKNACVQTAEAISRVQEAADCLGADCVPRYVELKKMNDLDVEDILQQSKKVIHLKSIYNNTFTL
;
A
#
# COMPACT_ATOMS: atom_id res chain seq x y z
N MET A 1 -22.17 32.10 44.19
CA MET A 1 -21.28 32.96 45.00
C MET A 1 -21.18 32.35 46.38
N LEU A 2 -20.06 31.74 46.71
CA LEU A 2 -19.57 31.55 48.08
C LEU A 2 -18.10 31.12 47.90
N SER A 3 -17.23 32.08 48.17
CA SER A 3 -15.78 32.03 48.06
C SER A 3 -15.23 32.35 49.44
N PHE A 4 -14.28 31.57 49.94
CA PHE A 4 -13.27 32.00 50.93
C PHE A 4 -12.06 31.05 50.86
N PRO A 5 -10.86 31.51 51.27
CA PRO A 5 -9.58 31.27 50.59
C PRO A 5 -8.65 30.44 51.49
N VAL A 6 -7.39 30.25 51.07
CA VAL A 6 -6.14 30.36 51.87
C VAL A 6 -5.00 29.62 51.15
N THR A 7 -3.96 30.37 50.78
CA THR A 7 -2.58 29.97 50.39
C THR A 7 -1.73 29.63 51.64
N PRO A 8 -0.40 29.33 51.58
CA PRO A 8 0.44 28.58 50.62
C PRO A 8 1.34 27.52 51.35
N SER A 9 2.08 26.67 50.62
CA SER A 9 3.48 26.34 51.00
C SER A 9 4.22 25.54 49.92
N LEU A 10 5.47 25.95 49.71
CA LEU A 10 6.52 25.29 48.96
C LEU A 10 7.05 24.09 49.74
N LEU A 11 7.34 22.99 49.05
CA LEU A 11 8.36 22.03 49.46
C LEU A 11 9.03 21.42 48.22
N ASN A 12 10.30 21.78 48.07
CA ASN A 12 11.28 21.14 47.21
C ASN A 12 11.42 19.67 47.60
N HIS A 13 11.36 18.76 46.62
CA HIS A 13 12.17 17.55 46.66
C HIS A 13 12.66 17.21 45.25
N SER A 14 13.93 17.54 45.03
CA SER A 14 14.78 16.98 44.00
C SER A 14 15.02 15.50 44.28
N HIS A 15 14.55 14.61 43.40
CA HIS A 15 15.13 13.28 43.26
C HIS A 15 15.47 13.02 41.79
N LEU A 16 16.77 12.97 41.56
CA LEU A 16 17.43 12.42 40.39
C LEU A 16 16.91 10.99 40.16
N LEU A 17 16.20 10.78 39.06
CA LEU A 17 15.99 9.45 38.49
C LEU A 17 16.73 9.39 37.15
N HIS A 18 17.72 8.49 37.11
CA HIS A 18 18.47 8.14 35.92
C HIS A 18 17.52 7.77 34.77
N HIS A 19 17.48 8.61 33.74
CA HIS A 19 16.91 8.24 32.45
C HIS A 19 17.75 7.12 31.82
N ARG A 20 17.23 5.89 31.84
CA ARG A 20 17.59 4.88 30.85
C ARG A 20 16.98 5.28 29.50
N PRO A 21 17.68 5.08 28.37
CA PRO A 21 17.14 5.45 27.07
C PRO A 21 16.01 4.51 26.68
N TYR A 22 14.89 5.12 26.28
CA TYR A 22 13.72 4.48 25.71
C TYR A 22 14.07 3.93 24.31
N PHE A 23 13.85 2.63 24.10
CA PHE A 23 13.78 2.09 22.75
C PHE A 23 12.41 2.44 22.15
N SER A 24 12.35 3.58 21.47
CA SER A 24 11.29 3.91 20.52
C SER A 24 11.77 3.52 19.14
N PHE A 25 11.14 2.53 18.52
CA PHE A 25 11.36 2.22 17.11
C PHE A 25 10.64 3.29 16.28
N THR A 26 11.34 4.39 16.01
CA THR A 26 10.94 5.41 15.03
C THR A 26 11.93 5.33 13.87
N VAL A 27 11.47 4.96 12.68
CA VAL A 27 12.28 5.15 11.47
C VAL A 27 12.25 6.63 11.12
N ARG A 28 13.22 7.39 11.63
CA ARG A 28 13.55 8.74 11.15
C ARG A 28 14.75 8.62 10.21
N SER A 29 14.60 9.03 8.96
CA SER A 29 15.74 9.41 8.12
C SER A 29 16.09 10.87 8.46
N SER A 30 17.08 11.09 9.31
CA SER A 30 17.66 12.41 9.54
C SER A 30 18.89 12.58 8.67
N SER A 31 18.83 13.49 7.69
CA SER A 31 20.01 14.03 7.02
C SER A 31 20.50 15.26 7.78
N SER A 32 21.61 15.13 8.50
CA SER A 32 22.48 16.24 8.85
C SER A 32 23.85 15.75 9.30
N SER A 33 24.86 15.92 8.45
CA SER A 33 26.20 16.27 8.92
C SER A 33 26.92 17.05 7.84
N SER A 34 26.91 18.37 8.00
CA SER A 34 27.95 19.24 7.47
C SER A 34 29.28 18.86 8.13
N ALA A 35 30.24 18.40 7.34
CA ALA A 35 31.64 18.47 7.72
C ALA A 35 32.46 18.64 6.43
N VAL A 36 33.14 19.77 6.37
CA VAL A 36 34.08 20.18 5.33
C VAL A 36 35.36 19.37 5.49
N GLN A 37 35.86 18.74 4.43
CA GLN A 37 37.30 18.59 4.23
C GLN A 37 37.64 18.37 2.74
N GLU A 38 38.70 19.05 2.32
CA GLU A 38 39.18 19.24 0.96
C GLU A 38 39.88 18.00 0.36
N VAL A 39 39.62 17.80 -0.94
CA VAL A 39 40.53 17.45 -2.06
C VAL A 39 41.67 16.44 -1.84
N GLU A 40 41.64 15.35 -2.62
CA GLU A 40 42.76 14.98 -3.51
C GLU A 40 42.31 14.09 -4.68
N GLU A 41 42.88 14.37 -5.85
CA GLU A 41 42.54 13.85 -7.18
C GLU A 41 43.43 12.64 -7.51
N SER A 42 42.87 11.51 -7.95
CA SER A 42 43.64 10.44 -8.60
C SER A 42 42.75 9.44 -9.35
N SER A 43 43.27 9.05 -10.52
CA SER A 43 42.64 8.40 -11.67
C SER A 43 42.51 6.85 -11.63
N LYS A 44 41.62 6.35 -12.52
CA LYS A 44 41.58 5.05 -13.24
C LYS A 44 40.79 3.85 -12.66
N SER A 45 39.72 3.53 -13.41
CA SER A 45 39.18 2.23 -13.87
C SER A 45 39.35 0.97 -13.02
N THR A 46 38.23 0.29 -12.74
CA THR A 46 37.85 -1.00 -13.36
C THR A 46 36.41 -1.37 -12.99
N ALA A 47 35.73 -2.05 -13.91
CA ALA A 47 34.40 -2.60 -13.72
C ALA A 47 34.37 -3.63 -12.59
N ASP A 48 33.38 -3.52 -11.71
CA ASP A 48 32.97 -4.63 -10.85
C ASP A 48 31.44 -4.71 -10.78
N ALA A 49 30.96 -5.94 -10.82
CA ALA A 49 29.55 -6.30 -10.91
C ALA A 49 28.86 -5.97 -9.59
N GLY A 50 28.07 -4.89 -9.61
CA GLY A 50 27.49 -4.24 -8.45
C GLY A 50 26.77 -5.17 -7.47
N GLU A 51 27.29 -5.14 -6.24
CA GLU A 51 26.59 -5.50 -5.01
C GLU A 51 25.22 -4.83 -4.91
N LEU A 52 24.30 -5.54 -4.29
CA LEU A 52 22.93 -5.15 -4.02
C LEU A 52 22.88 -4.04 -2.96
N SER A 53 23.28 -2.81 -3.29
CA SER A 53 23.12 -1.69 -2.37
C SER A 53 21.65 -1.27 -2.32
N SER A 54 21.07 -1.43 -1.14
CA SER A 54 19.80 -0.84 -0.69
C SER A 54 19.95 0.67 -0.53
N GLU A 55 20.48 1.35 -1.54
CA GLU A 55 20.43 2.81 -1.57
C GLU A 55 18.96 3.21 -1.73
N LEU A 56 18.41 3.75 -0.65
CA LEU A 56 17.22 4.56 -0.68
C LEU A 56 17.48 5.64 -1.73
N TYR A 57 16.97 5.43 -2.96
CA TYR A 57 16.98 6.46 -3.99
C TYR A 57 16.42 7.72 -3.35
N VAL A 58 17.26 8.76 -3.20
CA VAL A 58 16.84 10.09 -2.75
C VAL A 58 15.86 10.58 -3.80
N SER A 59 14.58 10.31 -3.55
CA SER A 59 13.52 10.69 -4.47
C SER A 59 13.36 12.21 -4.35
N PRO A 60 13.18 12.93 -5.46
CA PRO A 60 12.92 14.36 -5.41
C PRO A 60 11.70 14.60 -4.51
N PRO A 61 11.70 15.69 -3.72
CA PRO A 61 10.60 15.99 -2.82
C PRO A 61 9.31 16.19 -3.59
N PHE A 62 8.19 15.80 -2.98
CA PHE A 62 6.87 16.09 -3.52
C PHE A 62 6.62 17.61 -3.48
N PRO A 63 5.82 18.17 -4.41
CA PRO A 63 5.45 19.57 -4.34
C PRO A 63 4.71 19.84 -3.02
N GLN A 64 4.93 21.04 -2.47
CA GLN A 64 4.18 21.51 -1.32
C GLN A 64 2.70 21.63 -1.67
N ILE A 65 1.83 21.23 -0.75
CA ILE A 65 0.38 21.38 -0.88
C ILE A 65 -0.14 22.33 0.19
N ARG A 66 -1.11 23.17 -0.18
CA ARG A 66 -1.70 24.18 0.73
C ARG A 66 -2.85 23.64 1.58
N ALA A 67 -3.43 22.51 1.19
CA ALA A 67 -4.55 21.86 1.86
C ALA A 67 -4.42 20.35 1.71
N ALA A 68 -5.04 19.60 2.63
CA ALA A 68 -5.10 18.15 2.54
C ALA A 68 -5.78 17.71 1.23
N LYS A 69 -5.22 16.67 0.60
CA LYS A 69 -5.70 16.08 -0.65
C LYS A 69 -5.93 14.59 -0.50
N ARG A 70 -7.00 14.08 -1.09
CA ARG A 70 -7.28 12.65 -1.25
C ARG A 70 -7.18 12.29 -2.72
N VAL A 71 -6.37 11.29 -3.03
CA VAL A 71 -6.17 10.77 -4.39
C VAL A 71 -6.62 9.32 -4.45
N VAL A 72 -7.63 9.05 -5.26
CA VAL A 72 -8.25 7.74 -5.47
C VAL A 72 -7.78 7.19 -6.80
N LEU A 73 -6.94 6.16 -6.76
CA LEU A 73 -6.43 5.47 -7.95
C LEU A 73 -7.33 4.30 -8.30
N VAL A 74 -7.72 4.19 -9.58
CA VAL A 74 -8.50 3.07 -10.11
C VAL A 74 -7.78 2.48 -11.31
N ARG A 75 -7.61 1.16 -11.33
CA ARG A 75 -7.14 0.45 -12.53
C ARG A 75 -8.31 0.25 -13.49
N HIS A 76 -8.08 0.37 -14.80
CA HIS A 76 -9.07 0.05 -15.82
C HIS A 76 -9.73 -1.34 -15.65
N GLY A 77 -10.97 -1.47 -16.12
CA GLY A 77 -11.71 -2.75 -16.16
C GLY A 77 -11.05 -3.80 -17.05
N GLN A 78 -11.50 -5.06 -17.00
CA GLN A 78 -10.96 -6.10 -17.87
C GLN A 78 -11.05 -5.71 -19.35
N SER A 79 -9.92 -5.78 -20.06
CA SER A 79 -9.84 -5.56 -21.51
C SER A 79 -9.82 -6.88 -22.31
N THR A 80 -10.03 -6.80 -23.62
CA THR A 80 -9.90 -7.94 -24.57
C THR A 80 -8.55 -8.64 -24.41
N TRP A 81 -7.46 -7.87 -24.37
CA TRP A 81 -6.12 -8.42 -24.18
C TRP A 81 -5.87 -8.98 -22.77
N ASN A 82 -6.61 -8.52 -21.74
CA ASN A 82 -6.56 -9.20 -20.43
C ASN A 82 -7.18 -10.60 -20.54
N ALA A 83 -8.32 -10.71 -21.22
CA ALA A 83 -9.02 -11.98 -21.40
C ALA A 83 -8.19 -12.98 -22.23
N GLU A 84 -7.49 -12.49 -23.26
CA GLU A 84 -6.57 -13.30 -24.08
C GLU A 84 -5.25 -13.64 -23.37
N GLY A 85 -4.89 -12.94 -22.28
CA GLY A 85 -3.60 -13.07 -21.63
C GLY A 85 -2.43 -12.48 -22.42
N ARG A 86 -2.69 -11.46 -23.24
CA ARG A 86 -1.72 -10.75 -24.09
C ARG A 86 -0.99 -9.64 -23.32
N ILE A 87 0.28 -9.43 -23.65
CA ILE A 87 1.11 -8.36 -23.10
C ILE A 87 0.66 -7.03 -23.72
N GLN A 88 0.08 -6.15 -22.90
CA GLN A 88 -0.48 -4.89 -23.38
C GLN A 88 0.57 -3.78 -23.50
N GLY A 89 1.24 -3.51 -22.39
CA GLY A 89 1.99 -2.26 -22.26
C GLY A 89 1.11 -1.04 -22.59
N SER A 90 1.72 -0.03 -23.21
CA SER A 90 1.06 1.21 -23.60
C SER A 90 0.32 1.15 -24.95
N SER A 91 0.21 -0.04 -25.57
CA SER A 91 -0.62 -0.25 -26.75
C SER A 91 -2.08 0.16 -26.51
N ASP A 92 -2.70 0.79 -27.51
CA ASP A 92 -4.08 1.26 -27.44
C ASP A 92 -5.09 0.39 -28.23
N PHE A 93 -4.67 -0.80 -28.66
CA PHE A 93 -5.53 -1.70 -29.45
C PHE A 93 -6.58 -2.45 -28.60
N SER A 94 -6.46 -2.48 -27.28
CA SER A 94 -7.37 -3.23 -26.40
C SER A 94 -8.50 -2.35 -25.88
N VAL A 95 -9.73 -2.86 -25.99
CA VAL A 95 -10.95 -2.23 -25.45
C VAL A 95 -11.46 -3.00 -24.24
N LEU A 96 -12.37 -2.40 -23.46
CA LEU A 96 -13.03 -3.11 -22.36
C LEU A 96 -13.88 -4.27 -22.90
N THR A 97 -13.93 -5.36 -22.15
CA THR A 97 -14.94 -6.40 -22.35
C THR A 97 -16.24 -5.99 -21.64
N LYS A 98 -17.36 -6.67 -21.92
CA LYS A 98 -18.60 -6.51 -21.14
C LYS A 98 -18.39 -6.70 -19.64
N LYS A 99 -17.50 -7.64 -19.27
CA LYS A 99 -17.09 -7.85 -17.88
C LYS A 99 -16.32 -6.64 -17.34
N GLY A 100 -15.44 -6.04 -18.13
CA GLY A 100 -14.73 -4.82 -17.76
C GLY A 100 -15.65 -3.62 -17.54
N GLU A 101 -16.67 -3.45 -18.39
CA GLU A 101 -17.67 -2.40 -18.21
C GLU A 101 -18.51 -2.64 -16.94
N ALA A 102 -18.96 -3.86 -16.69
CA ALA A 102 -19.67 -4.21 -15.45
C ALA A 102 -18.81 -3.97 -14.19
N GLN A 103 -17.52 -4.27 -14.26
CA GLN A 103 -16.57 -3.96 -13.19
C GLN A 103 -16.45 -2.46 -12.93
N ALA A 104 -16.39 -1.64 -13.99
CA ALA A 104 -16.34 -0.19 -13.87
C ALA A 104 -17.62 0.37 -13.23
N GLU A 105 -18.78 -0.17 -13.59
CA GLU A 105 -20.06 0.20 -12.96
C GLU A 105 -20.10 -0.19 -11.48
N THR A 106 -19.56 -1.36 -11.10
CA THR A 106 -19.50 -1.73 -9.68
C THR A 106 -18.57 -0.79 -8.90
N SER A 107 -17.44 -0.38 -9.47
CA SER A 107 -16.58 0.65 -8.86
C SER A 107 -17.26 2.00 -8.76
N ARG A 108 -18.09 2.39 -9.74
CA ARG A 108 -18.90 3.60 -9.66
C ARG A 108 -19.82 3.58 -8.44
N GLN A 109 -20.48 2.45 -8.19
CA GLN A 109 -21.35 2.27 -7.01
C GLN A 109 -20.54 2.30 -5.71
N MET A 110 -19.38 1.64 -5.67
CA MET A 110 -18.51 1.64 -4.50
C MET A 110 -17.98 3.04 -4.14
N LEU A 111 -17.81 3.90 -5.15
CA LEU A 111 -17.34 5.27 -5.00
C LEU A 111 -18.49 6.30 -5.04
N PHE A 112 -19.75 5.85 -4.88
CA PHE A 112 -20.92 6.71 -5.05
C PHE A 112 -20.97 7.85 -4.02
N ASP A 113 -20.67 7.54 -2.76
CA ASP A 113 -20.65 8.51 -1.66
C ASP A 113 -19.37 9.38 -1.64
N GLU A 114 -18.41 9.12 -2.55
CA GLU A 114 -17.21 9.93 -2.69
C GLU A 114 -17.46 11.09 -3.67
N SER A 115 -17.21 12.32 -3.21
CA SER A 115 -17.16 13.50 -4.06
C SER A 115 -15.78 13.65 -4.68
N PHE A 116 -15.73 14.04 -5.95
CA PHE A 116 -14.48 14.28 -6.68
C PHE A 116 -14.57 15.64 -7.37
N ASP A 117 -13.52 16.43 -7.22
CA ASP A 117 -13.43 17.75 -7.84
C ASP A 117 -12.87 17.65 -9.28
N VAL A 118 -12.12 16.58 -9.58
CA VAL A 118 -11.47 16.36 -10.88
C VAL A 118 -11.18 14.87 -11.10
N CYS A 119 -11.22 14.43 -12.36
CA CYS A 119 -10.73 13.11 -12.77
C CYS A 119 -9.52 13.25 -13.67
N PHE A 120 -8.41 12.60 -13.34
CA PHE A 120 -7.33 12.35 -14.28
C PHE A 120 -7.49 10.97 -14.91
N SER A 121 -7.27 10.86 -16.21
CA SER A 121 -7.31 9.57 -16.91
C SER A 121 -6.13 9.39 -17.85
N SER A 122 -5.68 8.14 -17.98
CA SER A 122 -4.78 7.77 -19.07
C SER A 122 -5.48 7.95 -20.43
N PRO A 123 -4.74 8.30 -21.50
CA PRO A 123 -5.30 8.44 -22.84
C PRO A 123 -5.80 7.11 -23.44
N LEU A 124 -5.29 5.96 -22.96
CA LEU A 124 -5.62 4.66 -23.55
C LEU A 124 -7.10 4.30 -23.39
N ILE A 125 -7.74 3.86 -24.47
CA ILE A 125 -9.19 3.67 -24.64
C ILE A 125 -9.81 2.86 -23.49
N ARG A 126 -9.16 1.76 -23.07
CA ARG A 126 -9.63 0.95 -21.93
C ARG A 126 -9.74 1.73 -20.62
N SER A 127 -8.80 2.65 -20.38
CA SER A 127 -8.76 3.48 -19.18
C SER A 127 -9.73 4.65 -19.29
N LYS A 128 -9.75 5.33 -20.44
CA LYS A 128 -10.71 6.39 -20.75
C LYS A 128 -12.15 5.89 -20.58
N ARG A 129 -12.49 4.75 -21.17
CA ARG A 129 -13.83 4.15 -21.05
C ARG A 129 -14.18 3.79 -19.61
N THR A 130 -13.21 3.32 -18.81
CA THR A 130 -13.42 3.07 -17.38
C THR A 130 -13.69 4.38 -16.64
N ALA A 131 -12.94 5.44 -16.95
CA ALA A 131 -13.12 6.75 -16.36
C ALA A 131 -14.50 7.33 -16.67
N GLU A 132 -14.94 7.29 -17.93
CA GLU A 132 -16.27 7.73 -18.35
C GLU A 132 -17.39 7.03 -17.56
N ILE A 133 -17.30 5.71 -17.39
CA ILE A 133 -18.30 4.95 -16.62
C ILE A 133 -18.31 5.39 -15.15
N ILE A 134 -17.13 5.45 -14.50
CA ILE A 134 -17.05 5.82 -13.07
C ILE A 134 -17.43 7.28 -12.84
N TRP A 135 -17.05 8.16 -13.76
CA TRP A 135 -17.34 9.59 -13.69
C TRP A 135 -18.83 9.85 -13.85
N GLY A 136 -19.49 9.10 -14.74
CA GLY A 136 -20.92 9.19 -14.97
C GLY A 136 -21.32 10.58 -15.45
N ASN A 137 -22.30 11.18 -14.80
CA ASN A 137 -22.89 12.47 -15.19
C ASN A 137 -22.31 13.66 -14.40
N ARG A 138 -21.14 13.50 -13.77
CA ARG A 138 -20.44 14.60 -13.09
C ARG A 138 -20.08 15.69 -14.11
N LYS A 139 -20.19 16.95 -13.68
CA LYS A 139 -20.02 18.12 -14.58
C LYS A 139 -18.56 18.53 -14.73
N GLU A 140 -17.76 18.16 -13.74
CA GLU A 140 -16.33 18.42 -13.64
C GLU A 140 -15.57 17.68 -14.76
N GLU A 141 -14.40 18.19 -15.14
CA GLU A 141 -13.65 17.70 -16.29
C GLU A 141 -12.91 16.38 -16.02
N ILE A 142 -12.83 15.53 -17.04
CA ILE A 142 -11.86 14.42 -17.09
C ILE A 142 -10.61 14.91 -17.84
N LEU A 143 -9.56 15.22 -17.09
CA LEU A 143 -8.26 15.62 -17.60
C LEU A 143 -7.47 14.40 -18.09
N THR A 144 -7.11 14.38 -19.36
CA THR A 144 -6.27 13.29 -19.91
C THR A 144 -4.79 13.62 -19.70
N ASP A 145 -4.03 12.71 -19.07
CA ASP A 145 -2.57 12.83 -18.93
C ASP A 145 -1.86 11.64 -19.58
N TYR A 146 -1.01 11.94 -20.57
CA TYR A 146 -0.24 10.95 -21.29
C TYR A 146 0.72 10.14 -20.40
N ASP A 147 1.18 10.71 -19.28
CA ASP A 147 2.09 10.02 -18.37
C ASP A 147 1.41 8.95 -17.51
N LEU A 148 0.07 8.99 -17.43
CA LEU A 148 -0.72 7.94 -16.78
C LEU A 148 -0.85 6.68 -17.65
N ARG A 149 -0.32 6.65 -18.88
CA ARG A 149 -0.34 5.44 -19.71
C ARG A 149 0.38 4.27 -19.02
N GLU A 150 0.04 3.05 -19.43
CA GLU A 150 0.66 1.82 -18.91
C GLU A 150 2.16 1.76 -19.23
N ILE A 151 2.90 0.87 -18.55
CA ILE A 151 4.31 0.61 -18.84
C ILE A 151 4.58 0.40 -20.34
N ASP A 152 5.56 1.13 -20.88
CA ASP A 152 5.98 0.96 -22.27
C ASP A 152 6.81 -0.33 -22.38
N LEU A 153 6.31 -1.31 -23.12
CA LEU A 153 6.98 -2.60 -23.31
C LEU A 153 7.50 -2.80 -24.73
N TYR A 154 7.41 -1.76 -25.57
CA TYR A 154 8.03 -1.72 -26.89
C TYR A 154 7.75 -3.00 -27.70
N SER A 155 8.76 -3.71 -28.19
CA SER A 155 8.62 -4.93 -28.99
C SER A 155 7.97 -6.13 -28.27
N PHE A 156 7.73 -6.07 -26.96
CA PHE A 156 6.96 -7.09 -26.23
C PHE A 156 5.45 -6.92 -26.37
N GLN A 157 4.97 -5.74 -26.74
CA GLN A 157 3.53 -5.45 -26.78
C GLN A 157 2.85 -6.25 -27.88
N GLY A 158 1.62 -6.69 -27.61
CA GLY A 158 0.82 -7.44 -28.57
C GLY A 158 1.12 -8.94 -28.59
N LEU A 159 2.11 -9.44 -27.85
CA LEU A 159 2.41 -10.88 -27.81
C LEU A 159 1.62 -11.59 -26.72
N LEU A 160 1.16 -12.81 -27.01
CA LEU A 160 0.77 -13.76 -25.98
C LEU A 160 2.01 -14.15 -25.18
N LYS A 161 1.81 -14.59 -23.93
CA LYS A 161 2.91 -14.96 -23.04
C LYS A 161 3.82 -16.04 -23.63
N HIS A 162 3.25 -17.04 -24.31
CA HIS A 162 4.02 -18.11 -24.93
C HIS A 162 4.81 -17.60 -26.14
N GLU A 163 4.24 -16.71 -26.95
CA GLU A 163 4.93 -16.07 -28.08
C GLU A 163 6.10 -15.20 -27.59
N GLY A 164 5.89 -14.41 -26.52
CA GLY A 164 6.94 -13.62 -25.89
C GLY A 164 8.09 -14.48 -25.36
N LYS A 165 7.78 -15.62 -24.73
CA LYS A 165 8.78 -16.59 -24.28
C LYS A 165 9.59 -17.14 -25.46
N THR A 166 8.92 -17.57 -26.53
CA THR A 166 9.59 -18.13 -27.72
C THR A 166 10.45 -17.09 -28.43
N LYS A 167 9.94 -15.86 -28.60
CA LYS A 167 10.61 -14.81 -29.38
C LYS A 167 11.79 -14.17 -28.63
N PHE A 168 11.68 -14.01 -27.31
CA PHE A 168 12.65 -13.23 -26.52
C PHE A 168 13.41 -14.01 -25.44
N GLY A 169 13.12 -15.30 -25.25
CA GLY A 169 13.90 -16.26 -24.44
C GLY A 169 14.50 -15.67 -23.14
N PRO A 170 15.82 -15.43 -23.07
CA PRO A 170 16.48 -14.86 -21.89
C PRO A 170 15.91 -13.51 -21.42
N ALA A 171 15.57 -12.59 -22.33
CA ALA A 171 15.00 -11.30 -21.99
C ALA A 171 13.59 -11.47 -21.37
N TYR A 172 12.79 -12.39 -21.89
CA TYR A 172 11.50 -12.74 -21.27
C TYR A 172 11.68 -13.33 -19.86
N ARG A 173 12.72 -14.16 -19.64
CA ARG A 173 13.05 -14.67 -18.30
C ARG A 173 13.47 -13.52 -17.38
N GLN A 174 14.31 -12.59 -17.84
CA GLN A 174 14.71 -11.42 -17.05
C GLN A 174 13.51 -10.55 -16.66
N TRP A 175 12.57 -10.34 -17.59
CA TRP A 175 11.30 -9.67 -17.30
C TRP A 175 10.48 -10.37 -16.21
N GLN A 176 10.61 -11.68 -16.03
CA GLN A 176 9.92 -12.41 -14.96
C GLN A 176 10.64 -12.31 -13.61
N VAL A 177 11.97 -12.44 -13.59
CA VAL A 177 12.75 -12.61 -12.35
C VAL A 177 13.37 -11.32 -11.83
N ASN A 178 13.73 -10.38 -12.71
CA ASN A 178 14.34 -9.10 -12.36
C ASN A 178 13.84 -7.99 -13.30
N PRO A 179 12.55 -7.64 -13.22
CA PRO A 179 11.93 -6.66 -14.12
C PRO A 179 12.51 -5.24 -13.94
N ALA A 180 13.10 -4.91 -12.79
CA ALA A 180 13.75 -3.61 -12.55
C ALA A 180 15.01 -3.40 -13.41
N ASN A 181 15.69 -4.49 -13.78
CA ASN A 181 16.89 -4.48 -14.64
C ASN A 181 16.63 -5.07 -16.02
N PHE A 182 15.38 -5.45 -16.32
CA PHE A 182 14.99 -5.87 -17.66
C PHE A 182 15.16 -4.71 -18.65
N SER A 183 15.81 -5.00 -19.78
CA SER A 183 15.92 -4.09 -20.90
C SER A 183 15.32 -4.70 -22.17
N ILE A 184 14.68 -3.84 -22.96
CA ILE A 184 14.15 -4.17 -24.28
C ILE A 184 14.29 -2.94 -25.16
N ASP A 185 14.76 -3.12 -26.39
CA ASP A 185 14.92 -2.03 -27.37
C ASP A 185 15.74 -0.83 -26.86
N GLY A 186 16.73 -1.07 -25.98
CA GLY A 186 17.57 -0.02 -25.37
C GLY A 186 16.95 0.69 -24.17
N HIS A 187 15.74 0.31 -23.77
CA HIS A 187 14.98 0.94 -22.68
C HIS A 187 14.99 0.11 -21.40
N TYR A 188 14.70 0.75 -20.27
CA TYR A 188 14.49 0.07 -18.97
C TYR A 188 13.06 0.34 -18.47
N PRO A 189 12.06 -0.42 -18.96
CA PRO A 189 10.64 -0.10 -18.78
C PRO A 189 10.20 0.22 -17.36
N VAL A 190 10.68 -0.53 -16.36
CA VAL A 190 10.30 -0.31 -14.95
C VAL A 190 10.94 0.95 -14.37
N ARG A 191 12.20 1.24 -14.72
CA ARG A 191 12.88 2.44 -14.24
C ARG A 191 12.26 3.70 -14.83
N GLU A 192 11.96 3.67 -16.13
CA GLU A 192 11.24 4.73 -16.85
C GLU A 192 9.85 4.97 -16.26
N LEU A 193 9.10 3.90 -15.96
CA LEU A 193 7.80 3.98 -15.30
C LEU A 193 7.86 4.63 -13.92
N TRP A 194 8.88 4.30 -13.10
CA TRP A 194 9.06 4.91 -11.77
C TRP A 194 9.37 6.41 -11.87
N ALA A 195 10.19 6.81 -12.84
CA ALA A 195 10.44 8.22 -13.11
C ALA A 195 9.14 8.93 -13.53
N ARG A 196 8.37 8.31 -14.43
CA ARG A 196 7.10 8.85 -14.90
C ARG A 196 6.06 9.01 -13.79
N ALA A 197 5.93 8.03 -12.91
CA ALA A 197 5.02 8.10 -11.76
C ALA A 197 5.34 9.30 -10.84
N ARG A 198 6.63 9.61 -10.63
CA ARG A 198 7.04 10.83 -9.88
C ARG A 198 6.59 12.12 -10.58
N ASN A 199 6.69 12.16 -11.91
CA ASN A 199 6.23 13.32 -12.68
C ASN A 199 4.70 13.48 -12.61
N CYS A 200 3.94 12.38 -12.65
CA CYS A 200 2.48 12.43 -12.47
C CYS A 200 2.08 13.07 -11.14
N TRP A 201 2.78 12.74 -10.04
CA TRP A 201 2.51 13.35 -8.74
C TRP A 201 2.71 14.87 -8.73
N THR A 202 3.67 15.38 -9.49
CA THR A 202 3.88 16.83 -9.62
C THR A 202 2.64 17.52 -10.17
N LYS A 203 2.01 16.96 -11.21
CA LYS A 203 0.80 17.50 -11.84
C LYS A 203 -0.43 17.32 -10.93
N ILE A 204 -0.62 16.11 -10.39
CA ILE A 204 -1.78 15.76 -9.55
C ILE A 204 -1.82 16.62 -8.28
N LEU A 205 -0.69 16.80 -7.61
CA LEU A 205 -0.62 17.56 -6.35
C LEU A 205 -0.60 19.07 -6.56
N ALA A 206 -0.14 19.55 -7.73
CA ALA A 206 -0.19 20.97 -8.07
C ALA A 206 -1.60 21.46 -8.46
N HIS A 207 -2.48 20.56 -8.93
CA HIS A 207 -3.88 20.89 -9.23
C HIS A 207 -4.59 21.41 -7.98
N GLU A 208 -5.54 22.34 -8.10
CA GLU A 208 -6.18 22.98 -6.93
C GLU A 208 -7.14 22.04 -6.16
N SER A 209 -7.76 21.10 -6.85
CA SER A 209 -8.68 20.08 -6.34
C SER A 209 -8.20 19.34 -5.09
N LYS A 210 -9.08 19.11 -4.14
CA LYS A 210 -8.80 18.38 -2.89
C LYS A 210 -9.12 16.90 -3.01
N SER A 211 -10.17 16.54 -3.73
CA SER A 211 -10.54 15.15 -3.99
C SER A 211 -10.33 14.81 -5.46
N VAL A 212 -9.41 13.90 -5.73
CA VAL A 212 -8.94 13.58 -7.09
C VAL A 212 -9.19 12.12 -7.40
N LEU A 213 -9.90 11.84 -8.48
CA LEU A 213 -9.98 10.50 -9.07
C LEU A 213 -8.88 10.34 -10.13
N VAL A 214 -8.17 9.22 -10.15
CA VAL A 214 -7.18 8.89 -11.19
C VAL A 214 -7.50 7.51 -11.74
N VAL A 215 -7.81 7.41 -13.04
CA VAL A 215 -8.08 6.14 -13.70
C VAL A 215 -6.95 5.81 -14.65
N ALA A 216 -6.25 4.71 -14.42
CA ALA A 216 -5.06 4.33 -15.18
C ALA A 216 -4.90 2.79 -15.25
N HIS A 217 -3.69 2.27 -15.01
CA HIS A 217 -3.32 0.88 -15.33
C HIS A 217 -2.60 0.17 -14.19
N ASN A 218 -2.31 -1.12 -14.40
CA ASN A 218 -1.71 -1.96 -13.38
C ASN A 218 -0.32 -1.47 -12.98
N ALA A 219 0.61 -1.34 -13.94
CA ALA A 219 2.00 -1.01 -13.61
C ALA A 219 2.12 0.43 -13.11
N VAL A 220 1.47 1.38 -13.79
CA VAL A 220 1.54 2.80 -13.39
C VAL A 220 0.92 3.06 -12.02
N ASN A 221 -0.20 2.42 -11.65
CA ASN A 221 -0.74 2.55 -10.29
C ASN A 221 0.20 1.96 -9.25
N GLN A 222 0.87 0.85 -9.54
CA GLN A 222 1.91 0.31 -8.65
C GLN A 222 3.05 1.31 -8.44
N ALA A 223 3.53 1.91 -9.52
CA ALA A 223 4.59 2.92 -9.45
C ALA A 223 4.12 4.19 -8.71
N LEU A 224 2.89 4.65 -8.91
CA LEU A 224 2.30 5.78 -8.19
C LEU A 224 2.24 5.50 -6.68
N VAL A 225 1.67 4.36 -6.27
CA VAL A 225 1.61 3.96 -4.86
C VAL A 225 3.02 3.82 -4.30
N ALA A 226 3.89 3.07 -4.96
CA ALA A 226 5.26 2.81 -4.49
C ALA A 226 6.05 4.10 -4.30
N THR A 227 6.06 4.99 -5.29
CA THR A 227 6.79 6.26 -5.22
C THR A 227 6.23 7.19 -4.14
N ALA A 228 4.92 7.19 -3.92
CA ALA A 228 4.29 7.97 -2.85
C ALA A 228 4.72 7.52 -1.45
N ILE A 229 4.95 6.21 -1.24
CA ILE A 229 5.36 5.67 0.06
C ILE A 229 6.87 5.35 0.13
N GLY A 230 7.68 5.88 -0.80
CA GLY A 230 9.14 5.77 -0.76
C GLY A 230 9.74 4.43 -1.22
N LEU A 231 8.99 3.60 -1.94
CA LEU A 231 9.44 2.30 -2.44
C LEU A 231 10.03 2.38 -3.87
N GLY A 232 11.21 1.79 -4.05
CA GLY A 232 11.93 1.72 -5.32
C GLY A 232 11.39 0.68 -6.31
N THR A 233 12.05 0.58 -7.48
CA THR A 233 11.67 -0.30 -8.59
C THR A 233 11.69 -1.79 -8.24
N GLY A 234 12.43 -2.20 -7.21
CA GLY A 234 12.44 -3.56 -6.68
C GLY A 234 11.07 -4.04 -6.18
N PHE A 235 10.13 -3.13 -5.91
CA PHE A 235 8.77 -3.46 -5.48
C PHE A 235 7.77 -3.65 -6.64
N PHE A 236 8.24 -3.59 -7.88
CA PHE A 236 7.39 -3.85 -9.03
C PHE A 236 6.78 -5.27 -8.99
N ARG A 237 5.47 -5.36 -9.20
CA ARG A 237 4.62 -6.57 -9.11
C ARG A 237 4.39 -7.12 -7.70
N ILE A 238 4.81 -6.40 -6.66
CA ILE A 238 4.48 -6.73 -5.27
C ILE A 238 3.11 -6.15 -4.89
N LEU A 239 2.88 -4.88 -5.19
CA LEU A 239 1.62 -4.20 -4.91
C LEU A 239 0.57 -4.61 -5.95
N LEU A 240 -0.33 -5.53 -5.61
CA LEU A 240 -1.33 -6.00 -6.57
C LEU A 240 -2.28 -4.85 -6.95
N GLN A 241 -2.69 -4.76 -8.23
CA GLN A 241 -3.75 -3.88 -8.71
C GLN A 241 -4.70 -4.70 -9.58
N SER A 242 -5.89 -5.03 -9.07
CA SER A 242 -6.96 -5.76 -9.74
C SER A 242 -7.67 -4.87 -10.75
N ASN A 243 -8.29 -5.43 -11.79
CA ASN A 243 -9.15 -4.63 -12.67
C ASN A 243 -10.26 -3.96 -11.85
N CYS A 244 -10.43 -2.64 -12.02
CA CYS A 244 -11.32 -1.81 -11.21
C CYS A 244 -11.02 -1.83 -9.69
N GLY A 245 -9.81 -2.27 -9.31
CA GLY A 245 -9.31 -2.15 -7.95
C GLY A 245 -8.99 -0.71 -7.62
N VAL A 246 -9.31 -0.31 -6.38
CA VAL A 246 -9.19 1.05 -5.86
C VAL A 246 -8.11 1.12 -4.79
N SER A 247 -7.20 2.08 -4.94
CA SER A 247 -6.24 2.46 -3.90
C SER A 247 -6.45 3.92 -3.54
N VAL A 248 -6.28 4.29 -2.27
CA VAL A 248 -6.50 5.66 -1.80
C VAL A 248 -5.31 6.14 -1.01
N LEU A 249 -4.80 7.30 -1.40
CA LEU A 249 -3.73 8.01 -0.71
C LEU A 249 -4.23 9.36 -0.21
N ASP A 250 -3.96 9.64 1.05
CA ASP A 250 -4.20 10.94 1.67
C ASP A 250 -2.86 11.68 1.80
N PHE A 251 -2.84 12.93 1.36
CA PHE A 251 -1.69 13.83 1.43
C PHE A 251 -2.04 14.99 2.35
N THR A 252 -1.29 15.17 3.43
CA THR A 252 -1.51 16.24 4.43
C THR A 252 -0.34 17.22 4.38
N PRO A 253 -0.58 18.55 4.34
CA PRO A 253 0.49 19.54 4.38
C PRO A 253 1.45 19.31 5.56
N SER A 254 2.75 19.50 5.33
CA SER A 254 3.74 19.55 6.41
C SER A 254 3.68 20.91 7.11
N VAL A 255 3.75 20.90 8.45
CA VAL A 255 3.71 22.13 9.29
C VAL A 255 4.94 23.00 9.04
N ASP A 256 6.10 22.37 8.82
CA ASP A 256 7.39 23.03 8.62
C ASP A 256 7.64 23.41 7.15
N GLY A 257 6.63 23.24 6.28
CA GLY A 257 6.81 23.25 4.83
C GLY A 257 7.47 21.97 4.31
N GLY A 258 7.60 21.86 2.98
CA GLY A 258 8.17 20.70 2.30
C GLY A 258 7.15 19.65 1.83
N SER A 259 7.63 18.43 1.57
CA SER A 259 6.80 17.33 1.09
C SER A 259 5.62 17.05 2.06
N PRO A 260 4.40 16.80 1.57
CA PRO A 260 3.29 16.37 2.41
C PRO A 260 3.57 15.06 3.15
N HIS A 261 2.89 14.88 4.28
CA HIS A 261 2.73 13.56 4.90
C HIS A 261 1.79 12.72 4.03
N ILE A 262 2.19 11.48 3.76
CA ILE A 262 1.47 10.58 2.85
C ILE A 262 0.97 9.38 3.64
N CYS A 263 -0.33 9.09 3.54
CA CYS A 263 -0.97 7.93 4.13
C CYS A 263 -1.61 7.07 3.03
N LEU A 264 -1.20 5.81 2.91
CA LEU A 264 -1.89 4.82 2.08
C LEU A 264 -3.09 4.28 2.86
N ASN A 265 -4.27 4.85 2.61
CA ASN A 265 -5.50 4.55 3.33
C ASN A 265 -6.13 3.23 2.87
N ARG A 266 -6.17 3.01 1.55
CA ARG A 266 -6.69 1.78 0.92
C ARG A 266 -5.72 1.28 -0.13
N LEU A 267 -5.55 -0.04 -0.23
CA LEU A 267 -4.73 -0.67 -1.26
C LEU A 267 -5.54 -1.74 -1.98
N ASN A 268 -5.78 -1.54 -3.27
CA ASN A 268 -6.37 -2.54 -4.15
C ASN A 268 -7.71 -3.12 -3.66
N GLN A 269 -8.57 -2.28 -3.09
CA GLN A 269 -9.93 -2.64 -2.75
C GLN A 269 -10.69 -2.98 -4.04
N THR A 270 -11.15 -4.21 -4.16
CA THR A 270 -11.97 -4.63 -5.29
C THR A 270 -13.45 -4.38 -5.01
N PRO A 271 -14.30 -4.26 -6.04
CA PRO A 271 -15.75 -4.05 -5.86
C PRO A 271 -16.50 -5.24 -5.22
N ASN A 272 -15.84 -6.38 -5.06
CA ASN A 272 -16.39 -7.53 -4.35
C ASN A 272 -16.16 -7.37 -2.84
N SER A 273 -16.93 -8.10 -2.03
CA SER A 273 -16.74 -8.14 -0.58
C SER A 273 -15.25 -8.30 -0.21
N PRO A 274 -14.72 -7.46 0.70
CA PRO A 274 -13.32 -7.56 1.16
C PRO A 274 -13.02 -8.90 1.83
N VAL A 275 -14.07 -9.66 2.15
CA VAL A 275 -14.08 -10.91 2.90
C VAL A 275 -14.30 -12.13 1.98
N ALA A 276 -14.53 -11.94 0.67
CA ALA A 276 -15.02 -12.99 -0.23
C ALA A 276 -14.16 -14.28 -0.26
N ALA A 277 -14.83 -15.44 -0.29
CA ALA A 277 -14.23 -16.73 -0.59
C ALA A 277 -13.85 -16.79 -2.08
N GLY A 278 -12.55 -16.83 -2.44
CA GLY A 278 -12.19 -16.92 -3.86
C GLY A 278 -10.72 -16.67 -4.23
N SER A 279 -10.49 -16.64 -5.55
CA SER A 279 -9.22 -16.27 -6.17
C SER A 279 -9.26 -14.80 -6.61
N SER A 280 -8.18 -14.05 -6.34
CA SER A 280 -8.02 -12.67 -6.83
C SER A 280 -6.88 -12.61 -7.83
N GLY A 281 -7.11 -11.96 -8.98
CA GLY A 281 -6.09 -11.84 -10.04
C GLY A 281 -5.56 -13.18 -10.57
N GLY A 282 -6.35 -14.26 -10.49
CA GLY A 282 -5.94 -15.61 -10.90
C GLY A 282 -5.03 -16.34 -9.92
N ARG A 283 -4.85 -15.84 -8.69
CA ARG A 283 -4.10 -16.51 -7.61
C ARG A 283 -5.07 -17.00 -6.53
N LYS A 284 -4.90 -18.25 -6.09
CA LYS A 284 -5.62 -18.79 -4.94
C LYS A 284 -5.03 -18.18 -3.66
N ALA A 285 -5.88 -17.63 -2.79
CA ALA A 285 -5.43 -17.14 -1.49
C ALA A 285 -4.93 -18.33 -0.65
N SER A 286 -3.67 -18.27 -0.21
CA SER A 286 -3.09 -19.28 0.68
C SER A 286 -3.21 -18.89 2.16
N LYS A 287 -3.23 -17.58 2.44
CA LYS A 287 -3.45 -17.00 3.77
C LYS A 287 -4.30 -15.74 3.65
N ARG A 288 -5.10 -15.46 4.68
CA ARG A 288 -5.83 -14.19 4.86
C ARG A 288 -5.26 -13.52 6.09
N ILE A 289 -4.85 -12.26 5.95
CA ILE A 289 -4.40 -11.43 7.06
C ILE A 289 -5.36 -10.26 7.12
N ILE A 290 -5.93 -10.02 8.29
CA ILE A 290 -6.87 -8.93 8.52
C ILE A 290 -6.23 -8.06 9.59
N LEU A 291 -6.02 -6.79 9.23
CA LEU A 291 -5.47 -5.80 10.12
C LEU A 291 -6.63 -4.99 10.68
N VAL A 292 -6.88 -5.17 11.97
CA VAL A 292 -7.93 -4.45 12.69
C VAL A 292 -7.27 -3.32 13.46
N CYS A 293 -7.71 -2.09 13.21
CA CYS A 293 -7.39 -0.97 14.09
C CYS A 293 -8.13 -1.14 15.42
N TYR A 294 -7.49 -0.81 16.54
CA TYR A 294 -8.14 -0.88 17.85
C TYR A 294 -9.31 0.10 17.95
N GLY A 295 -10.31 -0.23 18.76
CA GLY A 295 -11.45 0.65 19.02
C GLY A 295 -11.05 1.90 19.81
N THR A 296 -11.81 2.99 19.65
CA THR A 296 -11.48 4.28 20.27
C THR A 296 -11.28 4.20 21.80
N THR A 297 -10.32 4.96 22.29
CA THR A 297 -9.95 5.08 23.70
C THR A 297 -10.46 6.38 24.31
N GLN A 298 -10.38 6.53 25.64
CA GLN A 298 -10.83 7.74 26.34
C GLN A 298 -10.08 9.02 25.93
N GLY A 299 -8.88 8.91 25.32
CA GLY A 299 -8.06 10.05 24.90
C GLY A 299 -8.22 10.48 23.44
N ASP A 300 -9.05 9.79 22.64
CA ASP A 300 -9.16 10.05 21.19
C ASP A 300 -10.05 11.27 20.83
N SER A 301 -10.54 12.02 21.83
CA SER A 301 -11.27 13.27 21.63
C SER A 301 -10.32 14.45 21.38
N GLU A 302 -10.17 14.81 20.11
CA GLU A 302 -9.54 16.01 19.55
C GLU A 302 -8.06 16.30 19.88
N ALA A 303 -7.24 16.22 18.82
CA ALA A 303 -6.01 17.01 18.59
C ALA A 303 -4.86 16.96 19.63
N SER A 304 -4.73 15.94 20.47
CA SER A 304 -3.50 15.73 21.26
C SER A 304 -2.78 14.44 20.87
N VAL A 305 -1.67 14.59 20.14
CA VAL A 305 -0.72 13.51 19.82
C VAL A 305 0.13 13.24 21.07
N ALA A 306 -0.48 12.68 22.11
CA ALA A 306 0.22 12.15 23.26
C ALA A 306 0.18 10.62 23.20
N TYR A 307 1.15 10.02 22.49
CA TYR A 307 1.35 8.57 22.37
C TYR A 307 1.84 7.90 23.67
N SER A 308 1.33 8.28 24.85
CA SER A 308 1.96 7.91 26.13
C SER A 308 1.01 7.50 27.28
N ALA A 309 -0.22 7.06 27.02
CA ALA A 309 -0.99 6.39 28.07
C ALA A 309 -1.75 5.17 27.52
N GLU A 310 -1.57 4.01 28.16
CA GLU A 310 -2.37 2.80 27.97
C GLU A 310 -3.81 3.03 28.45
N GLN A 311 -4.59 3.79 27.68
CA GLN A 311 -5.97 4.06 28.01
C GLN A 311 -6.85 2.83 27.67
N PRO A 312 -7.80 2.45 28.54
CA PRO A 312 -8.79 1.42 28.22
C PRO A 312 -9.71 1.89 27.08
N MET A 313 -10.35 0.95 26.38
CA MET A 313 -11.37 1.31 25.38
C MET A 313 -12.54 2.03 26.05
N ASN A 314 -13.05 3.06 25.37
CA ASN A 314 -14.31 3.69 25.76
C ASN A 314 -15.50 2.85 25.24
N MET A 315 -16.74 3.26 25.56
CA MET A 315 -17.94 2.53 25.13
C MET A 315 -18.04 2.39 23.60
N LEU A 316 -17.65 3.43 22.85
CA LEU A 316 -17.63 3.40 21.39
C LEU A 316 -16.62 2.37 20.88
N GLY A 317 -15.42 2.31 21.48
CA GLY A 317 -14.40 1.33 21.14
C GLY A 317 -14.84 -0.11 21.38
N ILE A 318 -15.58 -0.36 22.46
CA ILE A 318 -16.18 -1.68 22.73
C ILE A 318 -17.18 -2.06 21.64
N ILE A 319 -18.08 -1.15 21.26
CA ILE A 319 -19.07 -1.39 20.19
C ILE A 319 -18.36 -1.64 18.85
N GLN A 320 -17.32 -0.86 18.53
CA GLN A 320 -16.52 -1.03 17.31
C GLN A 320 -15.82 -2.39 17.26
N ALA A 321 -15.24 -2.83 18.39
CA ALA A 321 -14.59 -4.13 18.50
C ALA A 321 -15.60 -5.27 18.30
N GLN A 322 -16.80 -5.18 18.89
CA GLN A 322 -17.87 -6.17 18.70
C GLN A 322 -18.36 -6.22 17.25
N LYS A 323 -18.61 -5.06 16.62
CA LYS A 323 -19.03 -5.01 15.21
C LYS A 323 -17.97 -5.57 14.27
N THR A 324 -16.70 -5.34 14.58
CA THR A 324 -15.60 -5.96 13.84
C THR A 324 -15.62 -7.47 14.02
N ALA A 325 -15.82 -7.96 15.23
CA ALA A 325 -15.91 -9.39 15.51
C ALA A 325 -17.07 -10.07 14.74
N GLU A 326 -18.25 -9.44 14.70
CA GLU A 326 -19.40 -9.89 13.91
C GLU A 326 -19.10 -9.92 12.40
N LEU A 327 -18.44 -8.89 11.87
CA LEU A 327 -18.06 -8.83 10.46
C LEU A 327 -17.13 -9.98 10.05
N LEU A 328 -16.33 -10.48 10.99
CA LEU A 328 -15.36 -11.54 10.77
C LEU A 328 -15.94 -12.95 11.00
N LEU A 329 -17.19 -13.08 11.45
CA LEU A 329 -17.76 -14.35 11.90
C LEU A 329 -17.59 -15.48 10.86
N ASP A 330 -17.91 -15.21 9.60
CA ASP A 330 -17.88 -16.21 8.52
C ASP A 330 -16.46 -16.59 8.04
N LEU A 331 -15.42 -15.91 8.54
CA LEU A 331 -14.05 -16.09 8.06
C LEU A 331 -13.29 -17.24 8.69
N ASN A 332 -13.83 -17.86 9.75
CA ASN A 332 -13.14 -18.94 10.44
C ASN A 332 -11.70 -18.51 10.82
N VAL A 333 -11.56 -17.42 11.58
CA VAL A 333 -10.26 -16.88 11.99
C VAL A 333 -9.54 -17.89 12.89
N SER A 334 -8.31 -18.25 12.57
CA SER A 334 -7.54 -19.25 13.32
C SER A 334 -6.47 -18.66 14.24
N SER A 335 -6.02 -17.44 13.96
CA SER A 335 -4.98 -16.76 14.72
C SER A 335 -5.20 -15.24 14.67
N ILE A 336 -4.98 -14.58 15.80
CA ILE A 336 -5.08 -13.13 15.99
C ILE A 336 -3.75 -12.66 16.58
N VAL A 337 -3.13 -11.67 15.94
CA VAL A 337 -1.95 -11.01 16.46
C VAL A 337 -2.31 -9.59 16.84
N SER A 338 -2.01 -9.19 18.08
CA SER A 338 -2.31 -7.85 18.59
C SER A 338 -1.05 -7.07 18.94
N SER A 339 -1.09 -5.75 18.77
CA SER A 339 -0.11 -4.86 19.44
C SER A 339 -0.26 -5.02 20.97
N PRO A 340 0.83 -4.88 21.76
CA PRO A 340 0.76 -5.03 23.22
C PRO A 340 -0.10 -3.96 23.92
N LYS A 341 -0.54 -2.91 23.21
CA LYS A 341 -1.41 -1.87 23.77
C LYS A 341 -2.74 -2.44 24.25
N ASN A 342 -3.22 -1.97 25.40
CA ASN A 342 -4.44 -2.46 26.05
C ASN A 342 -5.66 -2.48 25.11
N ALA A 343 -5.96 -1.39 24.41
CA ALA A 343 -7.09 -1.34 23.47
C ALA A 343 -6.99 -2.35 22.31
N CYS A 344 -5.77 -2.62 21.81
CA CYS A 344 -5.52 -3.63 20.79
C CYS A 344 -5.79 -5.04 21.32
N VAL A 345 -5.32 -5.33 22.54
CA VAL A 345 -5.54 -6.61 23.21
C VAL A 345 -7.03 -6.83 23.46
N GLN A 346 -7.75 -5.84 23.99
CA GLN A 346 -9.19 -5.94 24.22
C GLN A 346 -9.98 -6.13 22.92
N THR A 347 -9.60 -5.45 21.84
CA THR A 347 -10.20 -5.66 20.51
C THR A 347 -9.96 -7.09 20.03
N ALA A 348 -8.74 -7.61 20.18
CA ALA A 348 -8.38 -8.96 19.78
C ALA A 348 -9.12 -10.03 20.59
N GLU A 349 -9.29 -9.83 21.90
CA GLU A 349 -10.09 -10.71 22.75
C GLU A 349 -11.57 -10.70 22.35
N ALA A 350 -12.14 -9.54 22.01
CA ALA A 350 -13.53 -9.46 21.55
C ALA A 350 -13.74 -10.28 20.27
N ILE A 351 -12.82 -10.17 19.31
CA ILE A 351 -12.85 -10.97 18.08
C ILE A 351 -12.69 -12.46 18.40
N SER A 352 -11.72 -12.83 19.25
CA SER A 352 -11.48 -14.22 19.66
C SER A 352 -12.73 -14.85 20.24
N ARG A 353 -13.36 -14.21 21.23
CA ARG A 353 -14.55 -14.76 21.91
C ARG A 353 -15.71 -15.00 20.95
N VAL A 354 -15.95 -14.08 20.02
CA VAL A 354 -17.00 -14.24 19.01
C VAL A 354 -16.68 -15.37 18.04
N GLN A 355 -15.42 -15.53 17.64
CA GLN A 355 -14.98 -16.62 16.76
C GLN A 355 -15.04 -18.00 17.44
N GLU A 356 -14.72 -18.08 18.73
CA GLU A 356 -14.80 -19.34 19.50
C GLU A 356 -16.25 -19.73 19.82
N ALA A 357 -17.15 -18.73 19.92
CA ALA A 357 -18.58 -18.94 20.07
C ALA A 357 -19.31 -19.18 18.73
N ALA A 358 -18.69 -18.82 17.60
CA ALA A 358 -19.18 -19.18 16.29
C ALA A 358 -19.22 -20.71 16.22
N ASP A 359 -20.36 -21.28 15.83
CA ASP A 359 -20.65 -22.72 15.83
C ASP A 359 -21.14 -23.34 17.17
N CYS A 360 -21.33 -22.55 18.23
CA CYS A 360 -21.88 -23.00 19.53
C CYS A 360 -23.42 -23.06 19.62
N LEU A 361 -24.12 -23.27 18.50
CA LEU A 361 -25.59 -23.38 18.44
C LEU A 361 -26.03 -24.84 18.22
N GLY A 362 -25.73 -25.73 19.17
CA GLY A 362 -26.15 -27.13 19.12
C GLY A 362 -25.66 -27.96 20.31
N ALA A 363 -26.35 -29.07 20.60
CA ALA A 363 -26.05 -29.95 21.74
C ALA A 363 -24.71 -30.72 21.59
N ASP A 364 -24.19 -30.84 20.36
CA ASP A 364 -22.95 -31.56 20.02
C ASP A 364 -21.79 -30.60 19.64
N CYS A 365 -21.77 -29.39 20.20
CA CYS A 365 -20.76 -28.39 19.85
C CYS A 365 -19.35 -28.80 20.30
N VAL A 366 -18.39 -28.71 19.38
CA VAL A 366 -16.95 -28.74 19.69
C VAL A 366 -16.44 -27.30 19.69
N PRO A 367 -16.01 -26.76 20.85
CA PRO A 367 -15.44 -25.42 20.92
C PRO A 367 -14.24 -25.30 19.99
N ARG A 368 -14.25 -24.26 19.16
CA ARG A 368 -13.11 -23.88 18.34
C ARG A 368 -12.15 -23.05 19.19
N TYR A 369 -10.84 -23.28 19.04
CA TYR A 369 -9.82 -22.44 19.67
C TYR A 369 -9.24 -21.43 18.66
N VAL A 370 -9.07 -20.19 19.08
CA VAL A 370 -8.39 -19.15 18.29
C VAL A 370 -7.07 -18.78 18.94
N GLU A 371 -5.96 -18.93 18.21
CA GLU A 371 -4.64 -18.59 18.72
C GLU A 371 -4.49 -17.07 18.86
N LEU A 372 -4.33 -16.56 20.08
CA LEU A 372 -4.06 -15.14 20.33
C LEU A 372 -2.59 -14.92 20.70
N LYS A 373 -1.88 -14.10 19.92
CA LYS A 373 -0.48 -13.71 20.16
C LYS A 373 -0.36 -12.20 20.30
N LYS A 374 0.52 -11.72 21.18
CA LYS A 374 0.93 -10.31 21.15
C LYS A 374 2.15 -10.17 20.26
N MET A 375 2.33 -9.00 19.66
CA MET A 375 3.43 -8.73 18.73
C MET A 375 4.80 -8.92 19.40
N ASN A 376 4.90 -8.68 20.70
CA ASN A 376 6.13 -8.91 21.47
C ASN A 376 6.45 -10.39 21.68
N ASP A 377 5.44 -11.26 21.54
CA ASP A 377 5.60 -12.71 21.67
C ASP A 377 5.98 -13.37 20.33
N LEU A 378 6.07 -12.57 19.26
CA LEU A 378 6.54 -13.04 17.95
C LEU A 378 8.07 -12.98 17.91
N ASP A 379 8.69 -14.14 17.69
CA ASP A 379 10.11 -14.20 17.36
C ASP A 379 10.34 -13.81 15.89
N VAL A 380 10.21 -12.51 15.61
CA VAL A 380 10.29 -11.98 14.25
C VAL A 380 11.67 -12.19 13.65
N GLU A 381 12.72 -12.11 14.46
CA GLU A 381 14.10 -12.23 14.00
C GLU A 381 14.38 -13.65 13.51
N ASP A 382 14.01 -14.68 14.28
CA ASP A 382 14.16 -16.07 13.88
C ASP A 382 13.30 -16.40 12.65
N ILE A 383 12.06 -15.90 12.60
CA ILE A 383 11.17 -16.09 11.44
C ILE A 383 11.80 -15.47 10.17
N LEU A 384 12.35 -14.25 10.27
CA LEU A 384 13.01 -13.58 9.15
C LEU A 384 14.28 -14.31 8.71
N GLN A 385 15.11 -14.76 9.65
CA GLN A 385 16.34 -15.51 9.36
C GLN A 385 16.04 -16.86 8.68
N GLN A 386 15.03 -17.59 9.16
CA GLN A 386 14.57 -18.83 8.53
C GLN A 386 14.06 -18.56 7.11
N SER A 387 13.31 -17.47 6.89
CA SER A 387 12.83 -17.10 5.55
C SER A 387 13.98 -16.80 4.58
N LYS A 388 15.02 -16.09 5.04
CA LYS A 388 16.23 -15.79 4.25
C LYS A 388 16.98 -17.08 3.88
N LYS A 389 17.11 -18.04 4.81
CA LYS A 389 17.70 -19.37 4.53
C LYS A 389 16.91 -20.14 3.48
N VAL A 390 15.58 -20.13 3.54
CA VAL A 390 14.72 -20.80 2.55
C VAL A 390 14.84 -20.16 1.15
N ILE A 391 14.92 -18.82 1.08
CA ILE A 391 15.13 -18.09 -0.18
C ILE A 391 16.51 -18.43 -0.76
N HIS A 392 17.55 -18.45 0.08
CA HIS A 392 18.91 -18.80 -0.33
C HIS A 392 18.99 -20.25 -0.86
N LEU A 393 18.37 -21.21 -0.16
CA LEU A 393 18.29 -22.61 -0.59
C LEU A 393 17.54 -22.77 -1.93
N LYS A 394 16.43 -22.05 -2.14
CA LYS A 394 15.71 -22.06 -3.43
C LYS A 394 16.53 -21.44 -4.56
N SER A 395 17.38 -20.46 -4.27
CA SER A 395 18.31 -19.88 -5.24
C SER A 395 19.40 -20.87 -5.63
N ILE A 396 19.92 -21.64 -4.67
CA ILE A 396 20.94 -22.68 -4.92
C ILE A 396 20.34 -23.81 -5.75
N TYR A 397 19.17 -24.33 -5.38
CA TYR A 397 18.50 -25.42 -6.12
C TYR A 397 18.13 -25.05 -7.57
N ASN A 398 17.81 -23.78 -7.84
CA ASN A 398 17.55 -23.32 -9.21
C ASN A 398 18.83 -23.14 -10.04
N ASN A 399 20.01 -23.10 -9.42
CA ASN A 399 21.30 -23.04 -10.10
C ASN A 399 21.91 -24.44 -10.33
N THR A 400 21.59 -25.44 -9.51
CA THR A 400 22.12 -26.82 -9.65
C THR A 400 21.43 -27.68 -10.71
N PHE A 401 20.30 -27.26 -11.28
CA PHE A 401 19.66 -27.92 -12.44
C PHE A 401 20.08 -27.31 -13.79
N THR A 402 21.22 -26.61 -13.83
CA THR A 402 21.82 -26.03 -15.04
C THR A 402 23.17 -26.68 -15.37
N LEU A 403 23.20 -28.03 -15.36
CA LEU A 403 24.25 -28.81 -16.03
C LEU A 403 23.61 -29.76 -17.03
#